data_AF-A0A251MQF4-F1
#
_entry.id   AF-A0A251MQF4-F1
#
_cell.length_a   1.000
_cell.length_b   1.000
_cell.length_c   1.000
_cell.angle_alpha   90.00
_cell.angle_beta   90.00
_cell.angle_gamma   90.00
#
_symmetry.space_group_name_H-M   'P 1'
#
loop_
_entity.id
_entity.type
_entity.pdbx_description
1 polymer ?
#
loop_
_entity_poly.entity_id
_entity_poly.type
_entity_poly.pdbx_seq_one_letter_code
_entity_poly.pdbx_strand_id
1 'polypeptide(L)'
;MEDAIRDHPLWAGATDQEVDCAMEGLEKYVMTKLFSRTFSSTPEDVKIDLETSQKIHLLQTFLKPEHLDIPAVLRNEASWLLAEKELQKINAFKAPREKLLCVMNCCKVINNLLLNASMSENHVLAGADDFLPVLIYVMIKANPPQLHSNLKFIQLYRRQTKLVSEAAYYLTNLVSAKTFIFELNAKSLSIDEIEFEESMQAARMTNKETEKEATPTLEERTTSQGQTDPGPSARSHDKETSGASNYPYMDKEAGDLTIGDVERLLSVYKQVVTKYTGLCTAVKHLSLSRTEPHVTNLEARNVFLRQPEKTGKNSDQRVGQ
;
A
#
# COMPACT_ATOMS: atom_id res chain seq x y z
N MET A 1 17.04 -4.00 -18.83
CA MET A 1 16.30 -4.77 -19.86
C MET A 1 15.83 -3.86 -21.00
N GLU A 2 15.47 -2.60 -20.74
CA GLU A 2 15.19 -1.64 -21.82
C GLU A 2 16.38 -1.49 -22.78
N ASP A 3 17.58 -1.24 -22.26
CA ASP A 3 18.82 -1.16 -23.07
C ASP A 3 19.05 -2.45 -23.87
N ALA A 4 18.87 -3.60 -23.22
CA ALA A 4 18.99 -4.92 -23.86
C ALA A 4 17.94 -5.20 -24.96
N ILE A 5 16.82 -4.46 -25.00
CA ILE A 5 15.88 -4.49 -26.14
C ILE A 5 16.37 -3.51 -27.22
N ARG A 6 16.77 -2.29 -26.84
CA ARG A 6 17.24 -1.25 -27.77
C ARG A 6 18.51 -1.66 -28.54
N ASP A 7 19.45 -2.31 -27.85
CA ASP A 7 20.73 -2.78 -28.39
C ASP A 7 20.58 -4.11 -29.18
N HIS A 8 19.41 -4.75 -29.17
CA HIS A 8 19.23 -6.05 -29.80
C HIS A 8 19.14 -5.91 -31.34
N PRO A 9 19.93 -6.64 -32.15
CA PRO A 9 19.94 -6.47 -33.61
C PRO A 9 18.58 -6.63 -34.29
N LEU A 10 17.70 -7.51 -33.78
CA LEU A 10 16.33 -7.68 -34.31
C LEU A 10 15.37 -6.51 -33.98
N TRP A 11 15.75 -5.61 -33.07
CA TRP A 11 14.98 -4.43 -32.66
C TRP A 11 15.61 -3.12 -33.14
N ALA A 12 16.71 -3.16 -33.90
CA ALA A 12 17.45 -1.97 -34.35
C ALA A 12 16.65 -1.00 -35.25
N GLY A 13 15.52 -1.45 -35.81
CA GLY A 13 14.58 -0.61 -36.57
C GLY A 13 13.31 -0.21 -35.80
N ALA A 14 13.18 -0.59 -34.52
CA ALA A 14 11.98 -0.32 -33.74
C ALA A 14 11.94 1.14 -33.25
N THR A 15 10.76 1.74 -33.27
CA THR A 15 10.52 3.09 -32.77
C THR A 15 10.53 3.12 -31.23
N ASP A 16 10.78 4.31 -30.65
CA ASP A 16 10.66 4.52 -29.20
C ASP A 16 9.29 4.11 -28.66
N GLN A 17 8.22 4.27 -29.45
CA GLN A 17 6.86 3.86 -29.07
C GLN A 17 6.73 2.33 -29.02
N GLU A 18 7.30 1.60 -29.97
CA GLU A 18 7.27 0.13 -29.96
C GLU A 18 8.11 -0.45 -28.82
N VAL A 19 9.30 0.11 -28.57
CA VAL A 19 10.13 -0.25 -27.41
C VAL A 19 9.38 0.04 -26.11
N ASP A 20 8.70 1.19 -26.00
CA ASP A 20 7.91 1.52 -24.83
C ASP A 20 6.73 0.55 -24.62
N CYS A 21 5.99 0.22 -25.68
CA CYS A 21 4.92 -0.77 -25.64
C CYS A 21 5.44 -2.16 -25.24
N ALA A 22 6.62 -2.57 -25.71
CA ALA A 22 7.27 -3.82 -25.29
C ALA A 22 7.63 -3.80 -23.79
N MET A 23 8.17 -2.69 -23.31
CA MET A 23 8.50 -2.49 -21.89
C MET A 23 7.25 -2.43 -20.98
N GLU A 24 6.12 -1.91 -21.47
CA GLU A 24 4.83 -2.02 -20.77
C GLU A 24 4.30 -3.46 -20.73
N GLY A 25 4.43 -4.20 -21.85
CA GLY A 25 4.09 -5.62 -21.91
C GLY A 25 4.93 -6.45 -20.92
N LEU A 26 6.22 -6.13 -20.81
CA LEU A 26 7.14 -6.72 -19.85
C LEU A 26 6.74 -6.41 -18.40
N GLU A 27 6.46 -5.13 -18.05
CA GLU A 27 5.99 -4.73 -16.72
C GLU A 27 4.73 -5.54 -16.35
N LYS A 28 3.74 -5.58 -17.25
CA LYS A 28 2.50 -6.35 -17.06
C LYS A 28 2.77 -7.84 -16.87
N TYR A 29 3.62 -8.46 -17.69
CA TYR A 29 3.92 -9.88 -17.59
C TYR A 29 4.61 -10.23 -16.26
N VAL A 30 5.72 -9.54 -15.94
CA VAL A 30 6.51 -9.79 -14.73
C VAL A 30 5.68 -9.53 -13.48
N MET A 31 5.01 -8.38 -13.39
CA MET A 31 4.25 -8.01 -12.20
C MET A 31 3.01 -8.87 -12.00
N THR A 32 2.37 -9.37 -13.07
CA THR A 32 1.26 -10.34 -12.95
C THR A 32 1.74 -11.67 -12.35
N LYS A 33 2.96 -12.13 -12.68
CA LYS A 33 3.54 -13.37 -12.13
C LYS A 33 4.05 -13.21 -10.70
N LEU A 34 4.52 -12.01 -10.33
CA LEU A 34 5.05 -11.71 -8.99
C LEU A 34 3.98 -11.20 -8.01
N PHE A 35 2.79 -10.83 -8.49
CA PHE A 35 1.74 -10.13 -7.71
C PHE A 35 1.48 -10.72 -6.32
N SER A 36 1.34 -12.04 -6.19
CA SER A 36 1.06 -12.71 -4.91
C SER A 36 2.21 -12.69 -3.89
N ARG A 37 3.40 -12.21 -4.27
CA ARG A 37 4.56 -12.00 -3.40
C ARG A 37 4.89 -10.52 -3.17
N THR A 38 4.38 -9.62 -4.01
CA THR A 38 4.77 -8.20 -4.03
C THR A 38 3.64 -7.25 -3.65
N PHE A 39 2.37 -7.66 -3.78
CA PHE A 39 1.21 -6.87 -3.38
C PHE A 39 0.78 -7.25 -1.96
N SER A 40 0.60 -6.25 -1.07
CA SER A 40 0.21 -6.45 0.34
C SER A 40 1.09 -7.50 1.05
N SER A 41 2.40 -7.40 0.86
CA SER A 41 3.36 -8.47 1.16
C SER A 41 3.81 -8.53 2.62
N THR A 42 3.52 -7.51 3.44
CA THR A 42 3.84 -7.47 4.86
C THR A 42 2.58 -7.31 5.71
N PRO A 43 2.53 -7.84 6.94
CA PRO A 43 1.36 -7.73 7.80
C PRO A 43 1.04 -6.27 8.18
N GLU A 44 2.03 -5.38 8.16
CA GLU A 44 1.84 -3.94 8.37
C GLU A 44 1.03 -3.31 7.23
N ASP A 45 1.27 -3.69 5.97
CA ASP A 45 0.46 -3.18 4.84
C ASP A 45 -0.99 -3.62 4.95
N VAL A 46 -1.23 -4.90 5.30
CA VAL A 46 -2.58 -5.46 5.53
C VAL A 46 -3.28 -4.73 6.68
N LYS A 47 -2.56 -4.46 7.77
CA LYS A 47 -3.09 -3.70 8.91
C LYS A 47 -3.48 -2.28 8.50
N ILE A 48 -2.58 -1.56 7.81
CA ILE A 48 -2.84 -0.18 7.38
C ILE A 48 -4.00 -0.13 6.38
N ASP A 49 -4.14 -1.11 5.48
CA ASP A 49 -5.29 -1.23 4.58
C ASP A 49 -6.61 -1.39 5.35
N LEU A 50 -6.64 -2.27 6.36
CA LEU A 50 -7.82 -2.49 7.21
C LEU A 50 -8.20 -1.22 7.98
N GLU A 51 -7.24 -0.60 8.67
CA GLU A 51 -7.44 0.64 9.44
C GLU A 51 -7.90 1.79 8.52
N THR A 52 -7.31 1.93 7.32
CA THR A 52 -7.71 2.94 6.33
C THR A 52 -9.15 2.70 5.85
N SER A 53 -9.51 1.46 5.51
CA SER A 53 -10.85 1.10 5.01
C SER A 53 -11.94 1.27 6.07
N GLN A 54 -11.64 0.91 7.33
CA GLN A 54 -12.53 1.12 8.47
C GLN A 54 -12.73 2.61 8.76
N LYS A 55 -11.65 3.40 8.76
CA LYS A 55 -11.69 4.85 8.94
C LYS A 55 -12.54 5.52 7.86
N ILE A 56 -12.32 5.18 6.58
CA ILE A 56 -13.15 5.65 5.47
C ILE A 56 -14.62 5.28 5.69
N HIS A 57 -14.92 4.02 6.02
CA HIS A 57 -16.30 3.56 6.18
C HIS A 57 -17.06 4.28 7.29
N LEU A 58 -16.39 4.65 8.39
CA LEU A 58 -17.00 5.50 9.43
C LEU A 58 -17.25 6.93 8.90
N LEU A 59 -16.25 7.55 8.25
CA LEU A 59 -16.36 8.90 7.69
C LEU A 59 -17.46 9.02 6.62
N GLN A 60 -17.68 7.98 5.81
CA GLN A 60 -18.70 7.96 4.77
C GLN A 60 -20.12 8.32 5.28
N THR A 61 -20.43 7.96 6.53
CA THR A 61 -21.77 8.09 7.14
C THR A 61 -22.17 9.54 7.45
N PHE A 62 -21.22 10.40 7.85
CA PHE A 62 -21.49 11.76 8.31
C PHE A 62 -20.73 12.86 7.56
N LEU A 63 -19.66 12.52 6.81
CA LEU A 63 -18.85 13.51 6.11
C LEU A 63 -19.58 14.07 4.89
N LYS A 64 -19.73 15.40 4.89
CA LYS A 64 -20.36 16.21 3.84
C LYS A 64 -19.29 17.05 3.10
N PRO A 65 -19.54 17.52 1.87
CA PRO A 65 -18.57 18.31 1.10
C PRO A 65 -18.09 19.59 1.82
N GLU A 66 -18.95 20.19 2.66
CA GLU A 66 -18.65 21.39 3.46
C GLU A 66 -17.46 21.19 4.40
N HIS A 67 -17.29 19.98 4.97
CA HIS A 67 -16.23 19.69 5.94
C HIS A 67 -14.83 19.63 5.30
N LEU A 68 -14.78 19.70 3.96
CA LEU A 68 -13.57 19.75 3.15
C LEU A 68 -13.54 21.03 2.30
N ASP A 69 -14.28 22.07 2.71
CA ASP A 69 -14.36 23.38 2.02
C ASP A 69 -14.80 23.32 0.54
N ILE A 70 -15.48 22.25 0.11
CA ILE A 70 -15.85 22.06 -1.30
C ILE A 70 -17.02 23.01 -1.67
N PRO A 71 -16.82 23.98 -2.58
CA PRO A 71 -17.85 24.96 -2.96
C PRO A 71 -19.01 24.30 -3.73
N ALA A 72 -20.20 24.90 -3.64
CA ALA A 72 -21.44 24.34 -4.20
C ALA A 72 -21.36 24.04 -5.70
N VAL A 73 -20.66 24.88 -6.47
CA VAL A 73 -20.46 24.72 -7.93
C VAL A 73 -19.70 23.43 -8.31
N LEU A 74 -18.88 22.89 -7.40
CA LEU A 74 -18.16 21.63 -7.61
C LEU A 74 -18.95 20.39 -7.16
N ARG A 75 -20.19 20.55 -6.67
CA ARG A 75 -21.00 19.45 -6.11
C ARG A 75 -21.82 18.75 -7.18
N ASN A 76 -21.12 18.03 -8.06
CA ASN A 76 -21.73 17.24 -9.12
C ASN A 76 -21.65 15.75 -8.80
N GLU A 77 -22.71 15.22 -8.18
CA GLU A 77 -22.85 13.80 -7.81
C GLU A 77 -22.59 12.83 -8.97
N ALA A 78 -23.00 13.18 -10.20
CA ALA A 78 -22.79 12.31 -11.36
C ALA A 78 -21.31 12.26 -11.79
N SER A 79 -20.59 13.39 -11.74
CA SER A 79 -19.15 13.44 -12.00
C SER A 79 -18.34 12.78 -10.88
N TRP A 80 -18.74 12.96 -9.61
CA TRP A 80 -18.10 12.28 -8.49
C TRP A 80 -18.29 10.77 -8.56
N LEU A 81 -19.52 10.29 -8.79
CA LEU A 81 -19.79 8.87 -8.99
C LEU A 81 -18.96 8.28 -10.13
N LEU A 82 -18.76 9.01 -11.23
CA LEU A 82 -17.88 8.55 -12.32
C LEU A 82 -16.42 8.43 -11.86
N ALA A 83 -15.90 9.40 -11.10
CA ALA A 83 -14.54 9.37 -10.56
C ALA A 83 -14.36 8.22 -9.54
N GLU A 84 -15.35 8.01 -8.66
CA GLU A 84 -15.38 6.88 -7.72
C GLU A 84 -15.33 5.54 -8.47
N LYS A 85 -16.12 5.38 -9.53
CA LYS A 85 -16.14 4.15 -10.34
C LYS A 85 -14.84 3.91 -11.11
N GLU A 86 -14.09 4.94 -11.47
CA GLU A 86 -12.73 4.77 -11.99
C GLU A 86 -11.78 4.26 -10.89
N LEU A 87 -11.82 4.85 -9.69
CA LEU A 87 -10.94 4.46 -8.60
C LEU A 87 -11.25 3.05 -8.06
N GLN A 88 -12.53 2.65 -7.99
CA GLN A 88 -12.96 1.32 -7.56
C GLN A 88 -12.46 0.18 -8.48
N LYS A 89 -12.08 0.47 -9.74
CA LYS A 89 -11.51 -0.53 -10.67
C LYS A 89 -10.10 -0.97 -10.32
N ILE A 90 -9.40 -0.27 -9.42
CA ILE A 90 -7.96 -0.47 -9.17
C ILE A 90 -7.59 -1.91 -8.76
N ASN A 91 -8.49 -2.65 -8.09
CA ASN A 91 -8.25 -4.05 -7.71
C ASN A 91 -8.53 -5.07 -8.82
N ALA A 92 -9.19 -4.68 -9.92
CA ALA A 92 -9.41 -5.56 -11.07
C ALA A 92 -8.10 -5.84 -11.86
N PHE A 93 -7.06 -5.02 -11.65
CA PHE A 93 -5.81 -5.08 -12.38
C PHE A 93 -4.63 -5.53 -11.51
N LYS A 94 -3.64 -6.18 -12.13
CA LYS A 94 -2.38 -6.62 -11.49
C LYS A 94 -1.13 -5.86 -11.95
N ALA A 95 -1.16 -5.23 -13.12
CA ALA A 95 -0.04 -4.42 -13.61
C ALA A 95 -0.03 -3.02 -12.96
N PRO A 96 1.14 -2.48 -12.55
CA PRO A 96 1.26 -1.13 -12.03
C PRO A 96 0.70 -0.07 -12.97
N ARG A 97 0.95 -0.16 -14.29
CA ARG A 97 0.35 0.72 -15.31
C ARG A 97 -1.18 0.78 -15.24
N GLU A 98 -1.82 -0.38 -15.13
CA GLU A 98 -3.29 -0.48 -15.21
C GLU A 98 -3.93 0.05 -13.93
N LYS A 99 -3.30 -0.19 -12.77
CA LYS A 99 -3.70 0.44 -11.50
C LYS A 99 -3.52 1.96 -11.53
N LEU A 100 -2.39 2.44 -12.05
CA LEU A 100 -2.14 3.88 -12.24
C LEU A 100 -3.14 4.51 -13.22
N LEU A 101 -3.57 3.80 -14.26
CA LEU A 101 -4.58 4.32 -15.20
C LEU A 101 -5.94 4.58 -14.51
N CYS A 102 -6.34 3.73 -13.55
CA CYS A 102 -7.54 3.97 -12.74
C CYS A 102 -7.44 5.29 -11.96
N VAL A 103 -6.26 5.55 -11.37
CA VAL A 103 -5.94 6.81 -10.68
C VAL A 103 -5.99 8.00 -11.65
N MET A 104 -5.31 7.91 -12.80
CA MET A 104 -5.30 8.96 -13.83
C MET A 104 -6.72 9.30 -14.30
N ASN A 105 -7.56 8.30 -14.54
CA ASN A 105 -8.93 8.49 -15.01
C ASN A 105 -9.80 9.19 -13.95
N CYS A 106 -9.72 8.75 -12.68
CA CYS A 106 -10.38 9.41 -11.56
C CYS A 106 -10.00 10.91 -11.49
N CYS A 107 -8.70 11.22 -11.51
CA CYS A 107 -8.22 12.60 -11.48
C CYS A 107 -8.65 13.41 -12.71
N LYS A 108 -8.74 12.81 -13.90
CA LYS A 108 -9.24 13.47 -15.12
C LYS A 108 -10.71 13.79 -15.06
N VAL A 109 -11.54 12.91 -14.47
CA VAL A 109 -12.96 13.20 -14.25
C VAL A 109 -13.14 14.39 -13.30
N ILE A 110 -12.36 14.45 -12.21
CA ILE A 110 -12.35 15.57 -11.27
C ILE A 110 -11.88 16.88 -11.96
N ASN A 111 -10.81 16.84 -12.75
CA ASN A 111 -10.35 18.03 -13.48
C ASN A 111 -11.33 18.49 -14.57
N ASN A 112 -12.04 17.58 -15.24
CA ASN A 112 -13.09 17.96 -16.18
C ASN A 112 -14.27 18.64 -15.47
N LEU A 113 -14.62 18.20 -14.26
CA LEU A 113 -15.63 18.87 -13.42
C LEU A 113 -15.20 20.29 -13.02
N LEU A 114 -13.97 20.44 -12.54
CA LEU A 114 -13.35 21.74 -12.20
C LEU A 114 -13.35 22.70 -13.39
N LEU A 115 -12.89 22.25 -14.55
CA LEU A 115 -12.90 23.02 -15.79
C LEU A 115 -14.33 23.45 -16.17
N ASN A 116 -15.29 22.54 -16.16
CA ASN A 116 -16.70 22.86 -16.47
C ASN A 116 -17.28 23.91 -15.51
N ALA A 117 -17.00 23.79 -14.20
CA ALA A 117 -17.41 24.78 -13.20
C ALA A 117 -16.80 26.16 -13.49
N SER A 118 -15.50 26.22 -13.77
CA SER A 118 -14.78 27.47 -14.12
C SER A 118 -15.22 28.13 -15.44
N MET A 119 -15.94 27.40 -16.31
CA MET A 119 -16.57 27.97 -17.50
C MET A 119 -17.99 28.49 -17.23
N SER A 120 -18.62 28.06 -16.12
CA SER A 120 -19.99 28.45 -15.75
C SER A 120 -20.06 29.65 -14.80
N GLU A 121 -19.03 29.83 -13.97
CA GLU A 121 -18.88 30.95 -13.05
C GLU A 121 -17.57 31.69 -13.36
N ASN A 122 -17.52 33.02 -13.17
CA ASN A 122 -16.35 33.87 -13.46
C ASN A 122 -15.17 33.65 -12.47
N HIS A 123 -15.00 32.45 -11.92
CA HIS A 123 -13.99 32.11 -10.93
C HIS A 123 -13.09 30.99 -11.47
N VAL A 124 -11.76 31.16 -11.37
CA VAL A 124 -10.78 30.19 -11.87
C VAL A 124 -10.64 29.04 -10.87
N LEU A 125 -11.54 28.05 -10.97
CA LEU A 125 -11.57 26.83 -10.16
C LEU A 125 -10.76 25.73 -10.84
N ALA A 126 -9.43 25.86 -10.80
CA ALA A 126 -8.49 24.96 -11.47
C ALA A 126 -7.17 24.79 -10.70
N GLY A 127 -7.13 25.20 -9.42
CA GLY A 127 -5.97 25.07 -8.55
C GLY A 127 -5.84 23.69 -7.90
N ALA A 128 -4.69 23.45 -7.26
CA ALA A 128 -4.52 22.30 -6.38
C ALA A 128 -5.47 22.35 -5.18
N ASP A 129 -5.78 23.57 -4.71
CA ASP A 129 -6.67 23.84 -3.59
C ASP A 129 -8.15 23.53 -3.90
N ASP A 130 -8.57 23.63 -5.17
CA ASP A 130 -9.89 23.17 -5.61
C ASP A 130 -9.93 21.63 -5.85
N PHE A 131 -8.81 21.07 -6.30
CA PHE A 131 -8.69 19.67 -6.71
C PHE A 131 -8.55 18.69 -5.54
N LEU A 132 -7.66 18.97 -4.59
CA LEU A 132 -7.33 18.03 -3.52
C LEU A 132 -8.52 17.72 -2.60
N PRO A 133 -9.38 18.69 -2.19
CA PRO A 133 -10.53 18.38 -1.36
C PRO A 133 -11.57 17.50 -2.07
N VAL A 134 -11.82 17.76 -3.35
CA VAL A 134 -12.71 16.91 -4.17
C VAL A 134 -12.12 15.49 -4.32
N LEU A 135 -10.80 15.36 -4.50
CA LEU A 135 -10.13 14.06 -4.52
C LEU A 135 -10.26 13.32 -3.19
N ILE A 136 -10.11 14.00 -2.05
CA ILE A 136 -10.30 13.40 -0.71
C ILE A 136 -11.74 12.91 -0.57
N TYR A 137 -12.74 13.73 -0.93
CA TYR A 137 -14.15 13.36 -0.87
C TYR A 137 -14.46 12.14 -1.75
N VAL A 138 -14.04 12.15 -3.02
CA VAL A 138 -14.19 11.02 -3.95
C VAL A 138 -13.50 9.77 -3.42
N MET A 139 -12.30 9.88 -2.81
CA MET A 139 -11.61 8.74 -2.22
C MET A 139 -12.38 8.13 -1.03
N ILE A 140 -12.97 8.98 -0.18
CA ILE A 140 -13.82 8.55 0.94
C ILE A 140 -15.09 7.86 0.41
N LYS A 141 -15.82 8.45 -0.55
CA LYS A 141 -17.03 7.85 -1.10
C LYS A 141 -16.75 6.57 -1.91
N ALA A 142 -15.62 6.50 -2.62
CA ALA A 142 -15.20 5.31 -3.35
C ALA A 142 -14.81 4.12 -2.46
N ASN A 143 -14.16 4.37 -1.31
CA ASN A 143 -13.55 3.35 -0.42
C ASN A 143 -12.90 2.16 -1.16
N PRO A 144 -11.89 2.40 -2.04
CA PRO A 144 -11.30 1.34 -2.86
C PRO A 144 -10.57 0.31 -1.98
N PRO A 145 -10.85 -1.01 -2.15
CA PRO A 145 -10.25 -2.04 -1.29
C PRO A 145 -8.72 -2.06 -1.37
N GLN A 146 -8.05 -2.24 -0.23
CA GLN A 146 -6.59 -2.30 -0.15
C GLN A 146 -5.89 -1.05 -0.73
N LEU A 147 -6.46 0.14 -0.49
CA LEU A 147 -5.98 1.43 -1.00
C LEU A 147 -4.49 1.67 -0.74
N HIS A 148 -4.01 1.41 0.47
CA HIS A 148 -2.61 1.62 0.85
C HIS A 148 -1.68 0.67 0.08
N SER A 149 -2.00 -0.63 0.03
CA SER A 149 -1.23 -1.58 -0.78
C SER A 149 -1.23 -1.22 -2.27
N ASN A 150 -2.34 -0.72 -2.80
CA ASN A 150 -2.42 -0.27 -4.20
C ASN A 150 -1.48 0.89 -4.51
N LEU A 151 -1.52 1.97 -3.71
CA LEU A 151 -0.68 3.14 -3.94
C LEU A 151 0.81 2.77 -3.78
N LYS A 152 1.16 2.05 -2.71
CA LYS A 152 2.52 1.55 -2.46
C LYS A 152 3.02 0.66 -3.61
N PHE A 153 2.18 -0.23 -4.13
CA PHE A 153 2.52 -1.11 -5.25
C PHE A 153 2.79 -0.32 -6.54
N ILE A 154 2.01 0.72 -6.84
CA ILE A 154 2.30 1.60 -7.99
C ILE A 154 3.65 2.31 -7.78
N GLN A 155 3.90 2.89 -6.60
CA GLN A 155 5.15 3.60 -6.29
C GLN A 155 6.39 2.71 -6.43
N LEU A 156 6.31 1.43 -6.02
CA LEU A 156 7.45 0.51 -6.02
C LEU A 156 7.71 -0.17 -7.37
N TYR A 157 6.67 -0.41 -8.17
CA TYR A 157 6.77 -1.31 -9.34
C TYR A 157 6.40 -0.69 -10.68
N ARG A 158 5.88 0.55 -10.72
CA ARG A 158 5.74 1.29 -11.97
C ARG A 158 7.12 1.65 -12.51
N ARG A 159 7.37 1.48 -13.81
CA ARG A 159 8.61 1.98 -14.44
C ARG A 159 8.83 3.47 -14.12
N GLN A 160 9.95 3.81 -13.49
CA GLN A 160 10.23 5.17 -13.01
C GLN A 160 10.18 6.22 -14.13
N THR A 161 10.61 5.87 -15.35
CA THR A 161 10.54 6.72 -16.55
C THR A 161 9.11 7.06 -16.99
N LYS A 162 8.09 6.38 -16.44
CA LYS A 162 6.67 6.60 -16.69
C LYS A 162 5.93 7.17 -15.47
N LEU A 163 6.61 7.36 -14.34
CA LEU A 163 6.07 7.97 -13.14
C LEU A 163 6.65 9.38 -12.96
N VAL A 164 6.28 10.25 -13.91
CA VAL A 164 6.76 11.64 -14.05
C VAL A 164 5.59 12.56 -14.41
N SER A 165 5.77 13.88 -14.25
CA SER A 165 4.77 14.91 -14.61
C SER A 165 3.39 14.62 -13.98
N GLU A 166 2.30 14.78 -14.74
CA GLU A 166 0.90 14.50 -14.38
C GLU A 166 0.72 13.19 -13.58
N ALA A 167 1.38 12.10 -13.99
CA ALA A 167 1.26 10.81 -13.32
C ALA A 167 1.90 10.76 -11.93
N ALA A 168 3.05 11.43 -11.75
CA ALA A 168 3.68 11.58 -10.45
C ALA A 168 2.88 12.54 -9.55
N TYR A 169 2.36 13.63 -10.13
CA TYR A 169 1.54 14.61 -9.43
C TYR A 169 0.25 14.00 -8.88
N TYR A 170 -0.54 13.29 -9.70
CA TYR A 170 -1.76 12.65 -9.24
C TYR A 170 -1.50 11.52 -8.23
N LEU A 171 -0.48 10.68 -8.44
CA LEU A 171 -0.15 9.65 -7.45
C LEU A 171 0.27 10.27 -6.11
N THR A 172 1.02 11.37 -6.12
CA THR A 172 1.39 12.12 -4.91
C THR A 172 0.14 12.66 -4.21
N ASN A 173 -0.80 13.26 -4.95
CA ASN A 173 -2.06 13.74 -4.39
C ASN A 173 -2.91 12.63 -3.77
N LEU A 174 -2.97 11.43 -4.38
CA LEU A 174 -3.68 10.29 -3.78
C LEU A 174 -2.98 9.77 -2.51
N VAL A 175 -1.65 9.75 -2.49
CA VAL A 175 -0.89 9.37 -1.29
C VAL A 175 -1.12 10.38 -0.17
N SER A 176 -1.07 11.68 -0.47
CA SER A 176 -1.40 12.75 0.48
C SER A 176 -2.85 12.64 0.99
N ALA A 177 -3.82 12.39 0.10
CA ALA A 177 -5.23 12.19 0.48
C ALA A 177 -5.41 10.95 1.38
N LYS A 178 -4.76 9.81 1.07
CA LYS A 178 -4.78 8.62 1.92
C LYS A 178 -4.17 8.88 3.30
N THR A 179 -3.08 9.64 3.38
CA THR A 179 -2.45 10.02 4.66
C THR A 179 -3.35 10.96 5.46
N PHE A 180 -3.90 11.99 4.82
CA PHE A 180 -4.86 12.91 5.44
C PHE A 180 -6.05 12.15 6.03
N ILE A 181 -6.69 11.26 5.26
CA ILE A 181 -7.82 10.43 5.71
C ILE A 181 -7.45 9.55 6.92
N PHE A 182 -6.24 8.98 6.91
CA PHE A 182 -5.75 8.12 7.99
C PHE A 182 -5.54 8.90 9.30
N GLU A 183 -5.00 10.12 9.21
CA GLU A 183 -4.70 11.01 10.36
C GLU A 183 -5.86 11.96 10.75
N LEU A 184 -6.96 11.92 9.99
CA LEU A 184 -8.10 12.83 10.08
C LEU A 184 -8.73 12.84 11.47
N ASN A 185 -8.87 14.04 12.03
CA ASN A 185 -9.49 14.31 13.33
C ASN A 185 -10.41 15.55 13.23
N ALA A 186 -11.10 15.90 14.31
CA ALA A 186 -12.06 17.01 14.35
C ALA A 186 -11.49 18.34 13.79
N LYS A 187 -10.24 18.67 14.15
CA LYS A 187 -9.54 19.89 13.72
C LYS A 187 -9.24 19.89 12.23
N SER A 188 -9.08 18.72 11.60
CA SER A 188 -8.89 18.58 10.15
C SER A 188 -10.16 18.90 9.34
N LEU A 189 -11.33 18.93 9.98
CA LEU A 189 -12.63 19.18 9.35
C LEU A 189 -13.31 20.47 9.84
N SER A 190 -12.66 21.23 10.73
CA SER A 190 -13.26 22.38 11.44
C SER A 190 -14.55 22.05 12.21
N ILE A 191 -14.70 20.80 12.67
CA ILE A 191 -15.83 20.33 13.49
C ILE A 191 -15.42 20.36 14.97
N ASP A 192 -16.39 20.52 15.88
CA ASP A 192 -16.14 20.38 17.31
C ASP A 192 -15.68 18.95 17.68
N GLU A 193 -14.83 18.83 18.70
CA GLU A 193 -14.25 17.54 19.09
C GLU A 193 -15.29 16.56 19.68
N ILE A 194 -16.34 17.09 20.32
CA ILE A 194 -17.47 16.31 20.83
C ILE A 194 -18.36 15.86 19.67
N GLU A 195 -18.79 16.79 18.80
CA GLU A 195 -19.63 16.48 17.62
C GLU A 195 -18.96 15.44 16.70
N PHE A 196 -17.63 15.54 16.51
CA PHE A 196 -16.87 14.58 15.72
C PHE A 196 -16.84 13.18 16.35
N GLU A 197 -16.58 13.06 17.66
CA GLU A 197 -16.54 11.75 18.33
C GLU A 197 -17.95 11.15 18.49
N GLU A 198 -18.99 11.96 18.73
CA GLU A 198 -20.40 11.53 18.67
C GLU A 198 -20.74 10.96 17.28
N SER A 199 -20.36 11.65 16.21
CA SER A 199 -20.56 11.20 14.83
C SER A 199 -19.81 9.90 14.54
N MET A 200 -18.55 9.78 14.98
CA MET A 200 -17.75 8.57 14.86
C MET A 200 -18.32 7.40 15.68
N GLN A 201 -18.91 7.66 16.85
CA GLN A 201 -19.58 6.64 17.67
C GLN A 201 -20.90 6.19 17.06
N ALA A 202 -21.74 7.11 16.58
CA ALA A 202 -22.96 6.79 15.85
C ALA A 202 -22.66 5.89 14.64
N ALA A 203 -21.66 6.26 13.83
CA ALA A 203 -21.20 5.45 12.70
C ALA A 203 -20.76 4.03 13.10
N ARG A 204 -20.03 3.88 14.22
CA ARG A 204 -19.62 2.57 14.76
C ARG A 204 -20.82 1.72 15.23
N MET A 205 -21.93 2.35 15.63
CA MET A 205 -23.15 1.64 16.04
C MET A 205 -23.95 1.18 14.81
N THR A 206 -24.23 2.08 13.87
CA THR A 206 -24.91 1.75 12.61
C THR A 206 -24.23 0.60 11.86
N ASN A 207 -22.90 0.63 11.75
CA ASN A 207 -22.15 -0.41 11.04
C ASN A 207 -22.22 -1.79 11.73
N LYS A 208 -22.32 -1.83 13.07
CA LYS A 208 -22.51 -3.08 13.84
C LYS A 208 -23.92 -3.67 13.70
N GLU A 209 -24.91 -2.84 13.42
CA GLU A 209 -26.28 -3.28 13.19
C GLU A 209 -26.40 -3.91 11.78
N THR A 210 -25.85 -3.24 10.76
CA THR A 210 -25.81 -3.79 9.39
C THR A 210 -25.02 -5.09 9.26
N GLU A 211 -23.95 -5.28 10.05
CA GLU A 211 -23.21 -6.56 10.07
C GLU A 211 -23.99 -7.70 10.73
N LYS A 212 -24.89 -7.41 11.68
CA LYS A 212 -25.73 -8.42 12.35
C LYS A 212 -26.93 -8.86 11.52
N GLU A 213 -27.53 -7.94 10.77
CA GLU A 213 -28.65 -8.25 9.88
C GLU A 213 -28.22 -9.04 8.63
N ALA A 214 -26.93 -9.04 8.28
CA ALA A 214 -26.39 -9.75 7.12
C ALA A 214 -26.30 -11.28 7.28
N THR A 215 -26.64 -11.85 8.45
CA THR A 215 -26.75 -13.30 8.69
C THR A 215 -28.22 -13.76 8.72
N PRO A 216 -28.76 -14.34 7.63
CA PRO A 216 -30.06 -14.98 7.67
C PRO A 216 -30.01 -16.34 8.37
N THR A 217 -30.85 -16.49 9.39
CA THR A 217 -31.23 -17.75 10.03
C THR A 217 -31.70 -18.80 9.01
N LEU A 218 -31.35 -20.07 9.26
CA LEU A 218 -31.65 -21.21 8.37
C LEU A 218 -32.40 -22.33 9.13
N GLU A 219 -33.54 -21.96 9.70
CA GLU A 219 -34.57 -22.80 10.34
C GLU A 219 -35.93 -22.09 10.10
N GLU A 220 -37.06 -22.69 9.73
CA GLU A 220 -37.43 -24.07 9.35
C GLU A 220 -38.44 -23.99 8.18
N ARG A 221 -38.43 -24.93 7.22
CA ARG A 221 -39.67 -25.33 6.51
C ARG A 221 -39.55 -26.66 5.73
N THR A 222 -39.87 -27.78 6.37
CA THR A 222 -40.23 -29.00 5.63
C THR A 222 -41.14 -29.93 6.45
N THR A 223 -42.39 -30.07 6.03
CA THR A 223 -43.28 -31.15 6.43
C THR A 223 -43.77 -31.93 5.21
N SER A 224 -43.64 -33.27 5.31
CA SER A 224 -44.38 -34.32 4.57
C SER A 224 -44.38 -34.34 3.04
N GLN A 225 -43.60 -35.28 2.46
CA GLN A 225 -43.93 -36.29 1.43
C GLN A 225 -42.61 -36.77 0.77
N GLY A 226 -42.28 -38.05 0.57
CA GLY A 226 -42.93 -39.29 0.99
C GLY A 226 -42.93 -40.39 -0.09
N GLN A 227 -41.81 -41.10 -0.33
CA GLN A 227 -41.82 -42.43 -0.99
C GLN A 227 -40.49 -43.23 -0.88
N THR A 228 -40.68 -44.56 -0.80
CA THR A 228 -39.76 -45.74 -0.76
C THR A 228 -38.89 -45.90 -2.03
N ASP A 229 -37.82 -46.71 -2.17
CA ASP A 229 -37.24 -47.86 -1.41
C ASP A 229 -35.71 -48.07 -1.76
N PRO A 230 -34.95 -49.17 -1.46
CA PRO A 230 -33.63 -48.99 -0.80
C PRO A 230 -32.35 -49.65 -1.39
N GLY A 231 -31.19 -49.07 -1.04
CA GLY A 231 -29.92 -49.76 -0.71
C GLY A 231 -28.81 -49.91 -1.80
N PRO A 232 -27.54 -50.22 -1.44
CA PRO A 232 -26.90 -50.15 -0.11
C PRO A 232 -25.51 -49.44 -0.05
N SER A 233 -25.31 -48.67 1.02
CA SER A 233 -24.06 -48.48 1.81
C SER A 233 -22.67 -48.42 1.13
N ALA A 234 -22.07 -47.22 1.16
CA ALA A 234 -20.63 -47.04 1.35
C ALA A 234 -20.38 -45.80 2.24
N ARG A 235 -19.79 -46.00 3.42
CA ARG A 235 -19.41 -44.90 4.34
C ARG A 235 -18.00 -44.40 4.00
N SER A 236 -17.84 -43.09 3.88
CA SER A 236 -16.55 -42.41 4.02
C SER A 236 -16.74 -41.11 4.80
N HIS A 237 -16.24 -41.07 6.04
CA HIS A 237 -15.90 -39.82 6.71
C HIS A 237 -14.68 -39.21 5.99
N ASP A 238 -14.67 -37.90 5.78
CA ASP A 238 -13.56 -37.00 6.12
C ASP A 238 -13.99 -35.55 5.82
N LYS A 239 -14.17 -34.73 6.86
CA LYS A 239 -13.15 -33.82 7.42
C LYS A 239 -12.85 -32.59 6.54
N GLU A 240 -13.72 -31.60 6.69
CA GLU A 240 -13.36 -30.21 6.37
C GLU A 240 -12.15 -29.80 7.22
N THR A 241 -11.06 -29.41 6.54
CA THR A 241 -9.85 -28.93 7.19
C THR A 241 -9.92 -27.42 7.30
N SER A 242 -10.52 -26.92 8.39
CA SER A 242 -10.38 -25.51 8.76
C SER A 242 -8.93 -25.23 9.17
N GLY A 243 -8.34 -24.20 8.57
CA GLY A 243 -6.93 -23.86 8.78
C GLY A 243 -6.66 -23.52 10.24
N ALA A 244 -5.75 -24.25 10.87
CA ALA A 244 -5.41 -24.06 12.27
C ALA A 244 -4.86 -22.64 12.52
N SER A 245 -5.58 -21.85 13.32
CA SER A 245 -4.99 -20.67 13.97
C SER A 245 -3.75 -21.10 14.73
N ASN A 246 -2.62 -20.45 14.48
CA ASN A 246 -1.35 -20.75 15.13
C ASN A 246 -1.34 -20.39 16.63
N TYR A 247 -2.43 -19.78 17.14
CA TYR A 247 -2.61 -19.38 18.53
C TYR A 247 -4.01 -19.78 19.04
N PRO A 248 -4.28 -21.09 19.27
CA PRO A 248 -5.61 -21.62 19.59
C PRO A 248 -6.17 -21.24 20.99
N TYR A 249 -5.48 -20.36 21.70
CA TYR A 249 -5.85 -19.85 23.03
C TYR A 249 -5.84 -18.32 23.09
N MET A 250 -5.64 -17.62 21.97
CA MET A 250 -5.49 -16.16 21.94
C MET A 250 -6.78 -15.42 22.32
N ASP A 251 -7.92 -15.95 21.88
CA ASP A 251 -9.25 -15.34 22.03
C ASP A 251 -10.13 -16.09 23.04
N LYS A 252 -9.54 -16.94 23.90
CA LYS A 252 -10.25 -17.68 24.96
C LYS A 252 -10.23 -16.93 26.28
N GLU A 253 -11.36 -16.90 26.99
CA GLU A 253 -11.40 -16.39 28.36
C GLU A 253 -10.98 -17.47 29.37
N ALA A 254 -10.67 -17.06 30.60
CA ALA A 254 -10.22 -17.97 31.66
C ALA A 254 -11.25 -19.06 32.02
N GLY A 255 -12.54 -18.82 31.77
CA GLY A 255 -13.61 -19.80 31.94
C GLY A 255 -13.67 -20.87 30.84
N ASP A 256 -13.08 -20.62 29.67
CA ASP A 256 -13.12 -21.51 28.49
C ASP A 256 -11.97 -22.53 28.45
N LEU A 257 -11.16 -22.57 29.51
CA LEU A 257 -9.98 -23.42 29.65
C LEU A 257 -10.31 -24.63 30.51
N THR A 258 -10.22 -25.82 29.92
CA THR A 258 -10.29 -27.06 30.69
C THR A 258 -8.96 -27.36 31.39
N ILE A 259 -8.96 -28.20 32.42
CA ILE A 259 -7.72 -28.62 33.11
C ILE A 259 -6.71 -29.23 32.13
N GLY A 260 -7.18 -29.97 31.11
CA GLY A 260 -6.34 -30.53 30.04
C GLY A 260 -5.84 -29.52 29.00
N ASP A 261 -6.38 -28.30 28.97
CA ASP A 261 -5.87 -27.23 28.12
C ASP A 261 -4.70 -26.49 28.77
N VAL A 262 -4.57 -26.52 30.10
CA VAL A 262 -3.46 -25.88 30.83
C VAL A 262 -2.10 -26.45 30.40
N GLU A 263 -1.99 -27.77 30.24
CA GLU A 263 -0.76 -28.42 29.75
C GLU A 263 -0.42 -28.01 28.31
N ARG A 264 -1.43 -27.94 27.44
CA ARG A 264 -1.27 -27.52 26.04
C ARG A 264 -0.90 -26.04 25.94
N LEU A 265 -1.55 -25.18 26.71
CA LEU A 265 -1.26 -23.75 26.81
C LEU A 265 0.18 -23.53 27.30
N LEU A 266 0.62 -24.26 28.33
CA LEU A 266 2.00 -24.20 28.82
C LEU A 266 3.01 -24.68 27.76
N SER A 267 2.67 -25.69 26.97
CA SER A 267 3.50 -26.17 25.85
C SER A 267 3.62 -25.12 24.74
N VAL A 268 2.51 -24.52 24.31
CA VAL A 268 2.49 -23.45 23.29
C VAL A 268 3.25 -22.22 23.80
N TYR A 269 3.02 -21.79 25.04
CA TYR A 269 3.75 -20.70 25.68
C TYR A 269 5.26 -20.93 25.67
N LYS A 270 5.72 -22.12 26.09
CA LYS A 270 7.15 -22.49 26.06
C LYS A 270 7.71 -22.40 24.64
N GLN A 271 7.01 -22.90 23.62
CA GLN A 271 7.47 -22.79 22.23
C GLN A 271 7.58 -21.34 21.74
N VAL A 272 6.62 -20.47 22.09
CA VAL A 272 6.64 -19.05 21.75
C VAL A 272 7.83 -18.35 22.44
N VAL A 273 8.05 -18.61 23.72
CA VAL A 273 9.20 -18.06 24.47
C VAL A 273 10.54 -18.56 23.90
N THR A 274 10.66 -19.85 23.54
CA THR A 274 11.88 -20.37 22.89
C THR A 274 12.14 -19.72 21.53
N LYS A 275 11.10 -19.52 20.70
CA LYS A 275 11.23 -18.81 19.42
C LYS A 275 11.62 -17.34 19.61
N TYR A 276 11.00 -16.64 20.56
CA TYR A 276 11.30 -15.24 20.87
C TYR A 276 12.72 -15.06 21.40
N THR A 277 13.14 -15.87 22.39
CA THR A 277 14.50 -15.82 22.95
C THR A 277 15.57 -16.18 21.92
N GLY A 278 15.33 -17.17 21.05
CA GLY A 278 16.18 -17.48 19.90
C GLY A 278 16.30 -16.28 18.94
N LEU A 279 15.19 -15.63 18.58
CA LEU A 279 15.18 -14.44 17.73
C LEU A 279 15.95 -13.27 18.38
N CYS A 280 15.69 -12.96 19.65
CA CYS A 280 16.42 -11.92 20.38
C CYS A 280 17.92 -12.20 20.47
N THR A 281 18.32 -13.48 20.54
CA THR A 281 19.73 -13.88 20.55
C THR A 281 20.35 -13.67 19.17
N ALA A 282 19.69 -14.12 18.09
CA ALA A 282 20.13 -13.89 16.72
C ALA A 282 20.25 -12.39 16.38
N VAL A 283 19.28 -11.56 16.80
CA VAL A 283 19.31 -10.10 16.62
C VAL A 283 20.49 -9.47 17.37
N LYS A 284 20.78 -9.89 18.61
CA LYS A 284 21.97 -9.41 19.35
C LYS A 284 23.28 -9.77 18.66
N HIS A 285 23.41 -10.97 18.09
CA HIS A 285 24.59 -11.35 17.30
C HIS A 285 24.72 -10.53 16.00
N LEU A 286 23.60 -10.24 15.32
CA LEU A 286 23.56 -9.34 14.15
C LEU A 286 23.92 -7.88 14.50
N SER A 287 23.63 -7.42 15.72
CA SER A 287 24.08 -6.11 16.21
C SER A 287 25.58 -6.10 16.51
N LEU A 288 26.13 -7.17 17.11
CA LEU A 288 27.56 -7.25 17.45
C LEU A 288 28.45 -7.37 16.20
N SER A 289 28.02 -8.10 15.17
CA SER A 289 28.78 -8.23 13.90
C SER A 289 28.82 -6.95 13.06
N ARG A 290 28.21 -5.85 13.51
CA ARG A 290 28.20 -4.56 12.82
C ARG A 290 29.14 -3.51 13.42
N THR A 291 29.93 -3.90 14.43
CA THR A 291 30.87 -3.03 15.16
C THR A 291 32.26 -3.67 15.32
N GLU A 292 32.96 -3.86 14.20
CA GLU A 292 34.42 -3.83 14.19
C GLU A 292 34.90 -2.55 13.49
N PRO A 293 35.65 -1.66 14.17
CA PRO A 293 36.24 -0.50 13.53
C PRO A 293 37.50 -0.90 12.76
N HIS A 294 37.50 -0.62 11.45
CA HIS A 294 38.65 -0.85 10.58
C HIS A 294 39.78 0.15 10.91
N VAL A 295 40.70 -0.22 11.81
CA VAL A 295 41.88 0.60 12.13
C VAL A 295 42.96 0.33 11.07
N THR A 296 43.12 1.27 10.14
CA THR A 296 44.27 1.29 9.21
C THR A 296 45.53 1.62 9.98
N ASN A 297 46.40 0.63 10.20
CA ASN A 297 47.68 0.83 10.86
C ASN A 297 48.73 1.28 9.83
N LEU A 298 49.23 2.52 9.99
CA LEU A 298 50.31 3.10 9.20
C LEU A 298 51.58 3.08 10.06
N GLU A 299 52.44 2.07 9.91
CA GLU A 299 53.76 2.14 10.52
C GLU A 299 54.88 1.51 9.68
N ALA A 300 56.03 2.17 9.78
CA ALA A 300 57.17 2.11 8.88
C ALA A 300 57.82 0.72 8.72
N ARG A 301 58.34 0.46 7.51
CA ARG A 301 59.43 -0.49 7.30
C ARG A 301 60.45 0.05 6.30
N ASN A 302 61.48 0.68 6.86
CA ASN A 302 62.64 1.19 6.13
C ASN A 302 63.64 0.05 5.80
N VAL A 303 64.74 0.41 5.10
CA VAL A 303 65.92 -0.43 4.75
C VAL A 303 65.66 -1.31 3.49
N PHE A 304 66.49 -1.31 2.42
CA PHE A 304 67.97 -1.25 2.35
C PHE A 304 68.53 -0.41 1.17
N LEU A 305 69.78 0.06 1.34
CA LEU A 305 70.58 0.97 0.49
C LEU A 305 70.77 0.62 -1.01
N ARG A 306 70.96 1.67 -1.85
CA ARG A 306 72.28 2.02 -2.47
C ARG A 306 72.28 3.36 -3.25
N GLN A 307 73.32 4.17 -3.00
CA GLN A 307 73.80 5.30 -3.82
C GLN A 307 74.81 4.75 -4.89
N PRO A 308 75.29 5.49 -5.94
CA PRO A 308 76.00 6.77 -5.76
C PRO A 308 76.07 7.84 -6.92
N GLU A 309 76.45 9.06 -6.50
CA GLU A 309 77.43 10.01 -7.11
C GLU A 309 77.23 10.90 -8.38
N LYS A 310 77.63 12.19 -8.20
CA LYS A 310 78.33 13.15 -9.12
C LYS A 310 77.55 13.69 -10.36
N THR A 311 77.70 14.92 -10.90
CA THR A 311 78.44 16.21 -10.62
C THR A 311 77.79 17.32 -11.50
N GLY A 312 78.03 18.65 -11.40
CA GLY A 312 78.86 19.49 -10.52
C GLY A 312 79.37 20.80 -11.22
N LYS A 313 79.57 21.90 -10.46
CA LYS A 313 79.95 23.31 -10.86
C LYS A 313 78.76 24.20 -11.34
N ASN A 314 78.52 25.47 -10.96
CA ASN A 314 79.27 26.66 -10.46
C ASN A 314 79.41 27.78 -11.53
N SER A 315 79.48 29.06 -11.12
CA SER A 315 79.65 30.33 -11.91
C SER A 315 78.44 30.88 -12.70
N ASP A 316 78.30 32.20 -13.00
CA ASP A 316 78.64 33.47 -12.30
C ASP A 316 77.95 34.68 -13.01
N GLN A 317 77.97 35.87 -12.40
CA GLN A 317 77.92 37.24 -12.99
C GLN A 317 76.85 37.68 -14.04
N ARG A 318 75.87 38.46 -13.56
CA ARG A 318 75.72 39.94 -13.71
C ARG A 318 76.02 40.66 -15.07
N VAL A 319 75.10 41.59 -15.42
CA VAL A 319 75.21 42.82 -16.26
C VAL A 319 74.90 42.76 -17.76
N GLY A 320 73.83 43.46 -18.16
CA GLY A 320 73.94 44.55 -19.16
C GLY A 320 73.30 44.40 -20.54
N GLN A 321 72.04 44.84 -20.70
CA GLN A 321 71.67 46.10 -21.39
C GLN A 321 70.21 46.45 -21.10
#